data_AF-A0A505DQR6-F1
#
_entry.id   AF-A0A505DQR6-F1
#
_cell.length_a   1.000
_cell.length_b   1.000
_cell.length_c   1.000
_cell.angle_alpha   90.00
_cell.angle_beta   90.00
_cell.angle_gamma   90.00
#
_symmetry.space_group_name_H-M   'P 1'
#
loop_
_entity.id
_entity.type
_entity.pdbx_description
1 polymer ?
#
loop_
_entity_poly.entity_id
_entity_poly.type
_entity_poly.pdbx_seq_one_letter_code
_entity_poly.pdbx_strand_id
1 'polypeptide(L)'
;MNENAFWQLIDDCTPSTPDPYAEQLAAALTDRLAAGRPAVVIGFAEQLSWALYRLDRKEYGHDLSSDSFLYTRAAVVAAGREVYESVLRDPQLFTPYAADLIWAEGLLYVPDEAYRRITGEAWDRSTRYSYESYSNTAGWADA
;
A
#
# COMPACT_ATOMS: atom_id res chain seq x y z
N MET A 1 -10.35 -10.56 -0.89
CA MET A 1 -11.29 -9.65 -0.20
C MET A 1 -11.75 -8.57 -1.18
N ASN A 2 -12.83 -7.85 -0.88
CA ASN A 2 -13.23 -6.69 -1.68
C ASN A 2 -12.58 -5.40 -1.12
N GLU A 3 -12.72 -4.30 -1.87
CA GLU A 3 -12.14 -3.00 -1.52
C GLU A 3 -12.63 -2.47 -0.16
N ASN A 4 -13.92 -2.58 0.16
CA ASN A 4 -14.45 -2.14 1.46
C ASN A 4 -13.82 -2.90 2.64
N ALA A 5 -13.65 -4.21 2.51
CA ALA A 5 -13.02 -5.02 3.55
C ALA A 5 -11.52 -4.72 3.70
N PHE A 6 -10.84 -4.34 2.62
CA PHE A 6 -9.44 -3.90 2.66
C PHE A 6 -9.28 -2.61 3.45
N TRP A 7 -10.08 -1.59 3.14
CA TRP A 7 -10.03 -0.31 3.85
C TRP A 7 -10.47 -0.43 5.31
N GLN A 8 -11.53 -1.20 5.59
CA GLN A 8 -11.94 -1.47 6.97
C GLN A 8 -10.82 -2.14 7.78
N LEU A 9 -10.04 -3.03 7.16
CA LEU A 9 -8.92 -3.69 7.83
C LEU A 9 -7.78 -2.71 8.16
N ILE A 10 -7.48 -1.76 7.25
CA ILE A 10 -6.53 -0.67 7.51
C ILE A 10 -7.04 0.20 8.67
N ASP A 11 -8.30 0.61 8.64
CA ASP A 11 -8.90 1.44 9.69
C ASP A 11 -8.89 0.73 11.06
N ASP A 12 -9.27 -0.55 11.10
CA ASP A 12 -9.29 -1.37 12.32
C ASP A 12 -7.90 -1.59 12.94
N CYS A 13 -6.84 -1.53 12.12
CA CYS A 13 -5.46 -1.75 12.53
C CYS A 13 -4.68 -0.44 12.73
N THR A 14 -5.26 0.71 12.37
CA THR A 14 -4.63 2.02 12.55
C THR A 14 -4.45 2.32 14.04
N PRO A 15 -3.23 2.61 14.51
CA PRO A 15 -2.99 2.91 15.92
C PRO A 15 -3.60 4.26 16.32
N SER A 16 -4.00 4.39 17.58
CA SER A 16 -4.50 5.67 18.13
C SER A 16 -3.40 6.70 18.39
N THR A 17 -2.13 6.28 18.33
CA THR A 17 -0.94 7.12 18.49
C THR A 17 -0.30 7.38 17.12
N PRO A 18 0.41 8.51 16.94
CA PRO A 18 1.12 8.79 15.70
C PRO A 18 2.07 7.65 15.29
N ASP A 19 2.06 7.32 14.00
CA ASP A 19 2.86 6.26 13.40
C ASP A 19 3.51 6.76 12.09
N PRO A 20 4.58 7.58 12.19
CA PRO A 20 5.11 8.36 11.06
C PRO A 20 5.66 7.52 9.90
N TYR A 21 5.86 6.21 10.10
CA TYR A 21 6.32 5.27 9.08
C TYR A 21 5.36 4.08 8.87
N ALA A 22 4.16 4.14 9.46
CA ALA A 22 3.16 3.07 9.43
C ALA A 22 3.68 1.71 9.94
N GLU A 23 4.71 1.66 10.79
CA GLU A 23 5.31 0.41 11.27
C GLU A 23 4.40 -0.31 12.26
N GLN A 24 3.69 0.44 13.12
CA GLN A 24 2.71 -0.14 14.04
C GLN A 24 1.49 -0.64 13.27
N LEU A 25 1.02 0.11 12.27
CA LEU A 25 -0.02 -0.33 11.36
C LEU A 25 0.39 -1.62 10.63
N ALA A 26 1.59 -1.67 10.04
CA ALA A 26 2.09 -2.84 9.33
C ALA A 26 2.18 -4.07 10.24
N ALA A 27 2.68 -3.92 11.47
CA ALA A 27 2.70 -4.99 12.46
C ALA A 27 1.29 -5.49 12.82
N ALA A 28 0.35 -4.56 13.10
CA ALA A 28 -1.03 -4.91 13.45
C ALA A 28 -1.77 -5.61 12.30
N LEU A 29 -1.58 -5.14 11.06
CA LEU A 29 -2.11 -5.78 9.87
C LEU A 29 -1.55 -7.19 9.69
N THR A 30 -0.24 -7.36 9.86
CA THR A 30 0.44 -8.66 9.77
C THR A 30 -0.14 -9.64 10.77
N ASP A 31 -0.26 -9.24 12.04
CA ASP A 31 -0.82 -10.08 13.11
C ASP A 31 -2.28 -10.44 12.82
N ARG A 32 -3.09 -9.46 12.40
CA ARG A 32 -4.50 -9.69 12.06
C ARG A 32 -4.68 -10.63 10.88
N LEU A 33 -3.87 -10.48 9.84
CA LEU A 33 -3.91 -11.33 8.65
C LEU A 33 -3.39 -12.74 8.93
N ALA A 34 -2.33 -12.88 9.72
CA ALA A 34 -1.74 -14.16 10.12
C ALA A 34 -2.68 -15.02 10.98
N ALA A 35 -3.62 -14.41 11.70
CA ALA A 35 -4.70 -15.12 12.41
C ALA A 35 -5.80 -15.68 11.48
N GLY A 36 -5.74 -15.36 10.17
CA GLY A 36 -6.73 -15.73 9.17
C GLY A 36 -6.35 -16.97 8.36
N ARG A 37 -6.76 -16.97 7.08
CA ARG A 37 -6.43 -18.02 6.10
C ARG A 37 -5.58 -17.40 4.97
N PRO A 38 -4.75 -18.18 4.25
CA PRO A 38 -3.93 -17.66 3.16
C PRO A 38 -4.74 -16.90 2.09
N ALA A 39 -5.97 -17.35 1.79
CA ALA A 39 -6.85 -16.67 0.84
C ALA A 39 -7.22 -15.22 1.25
N VAL A 40 -7.24 -14.92 2.55
CA VAL A 40 -7.45 -13.55 3.05
C VAL A 40 -6.21 -12.70 2.78
N VAL A 41 -5.02 -13.23 3.09
CA VAL A 41 -3.73 -12.58 2.82
C VAL A 41 -3.55 -12.26 1.33
N ILE A 42 -3.81 -13.24 0.47
CA ILE A 42 -3.78 -13.07 -0.99
C ILE A 42 -4.77 -11.98 -1.41
N GLY A 43 -5.98 -12.02 -0.85
CA GLY A 43 -6.98 -10.98 -1.11
C GLY A 43 -6.54 -9.57 -0.69
N PHE A 44 -5.82 -9.44 0.42
CA PHE A 44 -5.27 -8.17 0.88
C PHE A 44 -4.17 -7.70 -0.07
N ALA A 45 -3.25 -8.58 -0.45
CA ALA A 45 -2.19 -8.29 -1.40
C ALA A 45 -2.74 -7.76 -2.73
N GLU A 46 -3.80 -8.37 -3.27
CA GLU A 46 -4.46 -7.91 -4.50
C GLU A 46 -5.00 -6.49 -4.38
N GLN A 47 -5.63 -6.15 -3.23
CA GLN A 47 -6.17 -4.81 -3.01
C GLN A 47 -5.07 -3.77 -2.76
N LEU A 48 -4.03 -4.13 -1.99
CA LEU A 48 -2.87 -3.27 -1.79
C LEU A 48 -2.15 -2.97 -3.11
N SER A 49 -1.85 -4.02 -3.90
CA SER A 49 -1.23 -3.86 -5.21
C SER A 49 -2.09 -3.02 -6.15
N TRP A 50 -3.41 -3.23 -6.16
CA TRP A 50 -4.33 -2.41 -6.95
C TRP A 50 -4.34 -0.94 -6.52
N ALA A 51 -4.35 -0.66 -5.22
CA ALA A 51 -4.33 0.69 -4.70
C ALA A 51 -3.05 1.43 -5.10
N LEU A 52 -1.89 0.77 -4.94
CA LEU A 52 -0.58 1.30 -5.31
C LEU A 52 -0.47 1.50 -6.83
N TYR A 53 -0.95 0.55 -7.63
CA TYR A 53 -0.96 0.64 -9.10
C TYR A 53 -1.79 1.85 -9.59
N ARG A 54 -2.93 2.16 -8.96
CA ARG A 54 -3.73 3.35 -9.32
C ARG A 54 -3.04 4.67 -9.02
N LEU A 55 -2.19 4.70 -7.99
CA LEU A 55 -1.34 5.84 -7.65
C LEU A 55 -0.04 5.88 -8.45
N ASP A 56 0.27 4.84 -9.23
CA ASP A 56 1.46 4.81 -10.09
C ASP A 56 1.23 5.68 -11.33
N ARG A 57 1.43 6.99 -11.19
CA ARG A 57 1.25 7.97 -12.27
C ARG A 57 2.36 9.00 -12.28
N LYS A 58 2.65 9.50 -13.48
CA LYS A 58 3.72 10.49 -13.74
C LYS A 58 3.58 11.76 -12.91
N GLU A 59 2.35 12.27 -12.75
CA GLU A 59 2.05 13.47 -11.95
C GLU A 59 2.45 13.37 -10.46
N TYR A 60 2.64 12.15 -9.94
CA TYR A 60 3.09 11.93 -8.57
C TYR A 60 4.60 11.64 -8.46
N GLY A 61 5.13 10.87 -9.41
CA GLY A 61 6.43 10.22 -9.26
C GLY A 61 7.55 10.75 -10.14
N HIS A 62 7.32 11.71 -11.04
CA HIS A 62 8.29 12.07 -12.08
C HIS A 62 9.65 12.55 -11.54
N ASP A 63 9.67 13.20 -10.37
CA ASP A 63 10.88 13.72 -9.72
C ASP A 63 11.40 12.80 -8.60
N LEU A 64 10.80 11.62 -8.41
CA LEU A 64 11.15 10.68 -7.35
C LEU A 64 11.91 9.48 -7.92
N SER A 65 12.77 8.87 -7.10
CA SER A 65 13.30 7.54 -7.38
C SER A 65 12.18 6.48 -7.35
N SER A 66 12.43 5.32 -7.94
CA SER A 66 11.51 4.18 -7.89
C SER A 66 11.04 3.87 -6.47
N ASP A 67 11.99 3.85 -5.53
CA ASP A 67 11.78 3.37 -4.17
C ASP A 67 11.08 4.45 -3.35
N SER A 68 11.56 5.70 -3.41
CA SER A 68 10.89 6.81 -2.74
C SER A 68 9.46 6.96 -3.24
N PHE A 69 9.21 6.81 -4.55
CA PHE A 69 7.87 6.86 -5.08
C PHE A 69 6.99 5.71 -4.58
N LEU A 70 7.52 4.49 -4.55
CA LEU A 70 6.81 3.32 -4.02
C LEU A 70 6.42 3.51 -2.54
N TYR A 71 7.37 3.95 -1.71
CA TYR A 71 7.16 4.10 -0.27
C TYR A 71 6.21 5.26 0.06
N THR A 72 6.24 6.32 -0.76
CA THR A 72 5.31 7.44 -0.66
C THR A 72 3.88 7.01 -1.03
N ARG A 73 3.71 6.22 -2.09
CA ARG A 73 2.39 5.65 -2.43
C ARG A 73 1.87 4.73 -1.32
N ALA A 74 2.75 3.93 -0.70
CA ALA A 74 2.37 3.12 0.46
C ALA A 74 1.91 3.98 1.64
N ALA A 75 2.55 5.13 1.89
CA ALA A 75 2.15 6.05 2.95
C ALA A 75 0.75 6.66 2.71
N VAL A 76 0.42 6.98 1.46
CA VAL A 76 -0.93 7.45 1.09
C VAL A 76 -1.98 6.36 1.36
N VAL A 77 -1.68 5.08 1.08
CA VAL A 77 -2.57 3.96 1.40
C VAL A 77 -2.67 3.75 2.92
N ALA A 78 -1.56 3.83 3.64
CA ALA A 78 -1.51 3.71 5.11
C ALA A 78 -2.31 4.81 5.82
N ALA A 79 -2.41 5.99 5.22
CA ALA A 79 -3.21 7.10 5.72
C ALA A 79 -4.73 6.88 5.58
N GLY A 80 -5.15 5.78 4.94
CA GLY A 80 -6.53 5.35 4.87
C GLY A 80 -7.28 5.81 3.62
N ARG A 81 -8.52 5.34 3.52
CA ARG A 81 -9.34 5.43 2.31
C ARG A 81 -9.61 6.87 1.86
N GLU A 82 -9.97 7.73 2.80
CA GLU A 82 -10.35 9.12 2.49
C GLU A 82 -9.18 9.91 1.89
N VAL A 83 -7.99 9.75 2.46
CA VAL A 83 -6.76 10.37 1.97
C VAL A 83 -6.43 9.82 0.58
N TYR A 84 -6.42 8.49 0.45
CA TYR A 84 -6.19 7.81 -0.83
C TYR A 84 -7.11 8.32 -1.95
N GLU A 85 -8.42 8.36 -1.70
CA GLU A 85 -9.40 8.83 -2.67
C GLU A 85 -9.29 10.33 -2.95
N SER A 86 -8.82 11.13 -1.99
CA SER A 86 -8.58 12.56 -2.17
C SER A 86 -7.35 12.82 -3.04
N VAL A 87 -6.24 12.11 -2.81
CA VAL A 87 -5.05 12.17 -3.65
C VAL A 87 -5.36 11.78 -5.08
N LEU A 88 -6.15 10.72 -5.31
CA LEU A 88 -6.55 10.32 -6.66
C LEU A 88 -7.36 11.38 -7.42
N ARG A 89 -8.08 12.24 -6.69
CA ARG A 89 -8.90 13.33 -7.26
C ARG A 89 -8.09 14.60 -7.47
N ASP A 90 -7.15 14.89 -6.56
CA ASP A 90 -6.30 16.07 -6.59
C ASP A 90 -4.84 15.68 -6.34
N PRO A 91 -4.02 15.61 -7.41
CA PRO A 91 -2.63 15.21 -7.28
C PRO A 91 -1.76 16.09 -6.39
N GLN A 92 -2.15 17.35 -6.15
CA GLN A 92 -1.42 18.25 -5.26
C GLN A 92 -1.38 17.75 -3.81
N LEU A 93 -2.34 16.89 -3.42
CA LEU A 93 -2.37 16.29 -2.08
C LEU A 93 -1.30 15.21 -1.88
N PHE A 94 -0.64 14.75 -2.95
CA PHE A 94 0.52 13.86 -2.86
C PHE A 94 1.81 14.61 -2.49
N THR A 95 1.91 15.90 -2.85
CA THR A 95 3.13 16.69 -2.70
C THR A 95 3.69 16.72 -1.28
N PRO A 96 2.90 16.88 -0.20
CA PRO A 96 3.42 16.84 1.16
C PRO A 96 4.08 15.49 1.50
N TYR A 97 3.50 14.37 1.06
CA TYR A 97 4.07 13.05 1.29
C TYR A 97 5.45 12.90 0.64
N ALA A 98 5.58 13.39 -0.59
CA ALA A 98 6.84 13.34 -1.33
C ALA A 98 7.90 14.29 -0.74
N ALA A 99 7.52 15.54 -0.42
CA ALA A 99 8.44 16.57 0.04
C ALA A 99 8.94 16.32 1.47
N ASP A 100 8.06 15.84 2.35
CA ASP A 100 8.38 15.59 3.76
C ASP A 100 8.91 14.17 4.00
N LEU A 101 9.15 13.40 2.93
CA LEU A 101 9.66 12.02 2.96
C LEU A 101 8.79 11.09 3.83
N ILE A 102 7.47 11.23 3.74
CA ILE A 102 6.51 10.42 4.48
C ILE A 102 6.36 9.07 3.76
N TRP A 103 6.89 8.03 4.37
CA TRP A 103 7.04 6.70 3.77
C TRP A 103 6.42 5.62 4.63
N ALA A 104 5.90 4.57 4.01
CA ALA A 104 5.37 3.39 4.70
C ALA A 104 5.86 2.09 4.04
N GLU A 105 7.19 1.90 4.01
CA GLU A 105 7.80 0.72 3.40
C GLU A 105 7.30 -0.59 4.03
N GLY A 106 7.16 -0.63 5.36
CA GLY A 106 6.69 -1.80 6.11
C GLY A 106 5.36 -2.38 5.61
N LEU A 107 4.47 -1.54 5.07
CA LEU A 107 3.19 -1.98 4.51
C LEU A 107 3.35 -2.95 3.33
N LEU A 108 4.43 -2.83 2.56
CA LEU A 108 4.69 -3.66 1.38
C LEU A 108 4.96 -5.12 1.75
N TYR A 109 5.58 -5.35 2.91
CA TYR A 109 5.97 -6.68 3.39
C TYR A 109 4.85 -7.41 4.15
N VAL A 110 3.78 -6.71 4.54
CA VAL A 110 2.65 -7.26 5.31
C VAL A 110 2.09 -8.56 4.70
N PRO A 111 1.80 -8.64 3.38
CA PRO A 111 1.20 -9.87 2.84
C PRO A 111 2.17 -11.05 2.89
N ASP A 112 3.42 -10.82 2.53
CA ASP A 112 4.47 -11.84 2.46
C ASP A 112 4.81 -12.40 3.85
N GLU A 113 4.89 -11.53 4.86
CA GLU A 113 5.12 -11.94 6.24
C GLU A 113 3.90 -12.67 6.83
N ALA A 114 2.68 -12.16 6.61
CA ALA A 114 1.47 -12.83 7.08
C ALA A 114 1.29 -14.21 6.43
N TYR A 115 1.56 -14.34 5.13
CA TYR A 115 1.50 -15.63 4.44
C TYR A 115 2.48 -16.63 5.05
N ARG A 116 3.75 -16.20 5.25
CA ARG A 116 4.80 -17.02 5.84
C ARG A 116 4.45 -17.49 7.25
N ARG A 117 3.85 -16.63 8.07
CA ARG A 117 3.38 -17.00 9.42
C ARG A 117 2.29 -18.07 9.41
N ILE A 118 1.44 -18.09 8.38
CA ILE A 118 0.36 -19.08 8.24
C ILE A 118 0.87 -20.41 7.69
N THR A 119 1.73 -20.37 6.67
CA THR A 119 2.10 -21.56 5.88
C THR A 119 3.47 -22.13 6.26
N GLY A 120 4.34 -21.33 6.88
CA GLY A 120 5.74 -21.66 7.09
C GLY A 120 6.62 -21.44 5.86
N GLU A 121 6.07 -20.97 4.74
CA GLU A 121 6.77 -20.86 3.46
C GLU A 121 6.83 -19.40 2.97
N ALA A 122 7.89 -19.07 2.23
CA ALA A 122 7.93 -17.81 1.50
C ALA A 122 6.88 -17.83 0.38
N TRP A 123 6.19 -16.71 0.19
CA TRP A 123 5.22 -16.59 -0.88
C TRP A 123 5.91 -16.12 -2.16
N ASP A 124 5.74 -16.84 -3.27
CA ASP A 124 6.02 -16.32 -4.61
C ASP A 124 4.88 -15.38 -5.01
N ARG A 125 4.92 -14.17 -4.44
CA ARG A 125 3.82 -13.21 -4.51
C ARG A 125 3.49 -12.86 -5.96
N SER A 126 2.26 -13.17 -6.35
CA SER A 126 1.71 -12.83 -7.66
C SER A 126 0.34 -12.18 -7.46
N THR A 127 0.22 -10.94 -7.92
CA THR A 127 -1.03 -10.17 -7.93
C THR A 127 -1.36 -9.75 -9.37
N ARG A 128 -2.63 -9.47 -9.66
CA ARG A 128 -3.07 -9.05 -11.01
C ARG A 128 -2.33 -7.82 -11.52
N TYR A 129 -2.02 -6.89 -10.62
CA TYR A 129 -1.25 -5.69 -10.91
C TYR A 129 0.04 -5.72 -10.10
N SER A 130 1.14 -5.25 -10.68
CA SER A 130 2.37 -5.04 -9.92
C SER A 130 2.20 -3.81 -9.03
N TYR A 131 2.71 -3.88 -7.80
CA TYR A 131 2.77 -2.70 -6.93
C TYR A 131 4.00 -1.83 -7.23
N GLU A 132 5.01 -2.40 -7.91
CA GLU A 132 6.26 -1.75 -8.25
C GLU A 132 6.02 -0.46 -9.06
N SER A 133 6.90 0.52 -8.86
CA SER A 133 6.85 1.80 -9.55
C SER A 133 6.98 1.63 -11.07
N TYR A 134 6.32 2.51 -11.82
CA TYR A 134 6.32 2.53 -13.29
C TYR A 134 5.67 1.30 -13.97
N SER A 135 4.92 0.50 -13.24
CA SER A 135 4.20 -0.67 -13.76
C SER A 135 2.85 -0.31 -14.41
N ASN A 136 2.22 0.78 -14.01
CA ASN A 136 1.03 1.33 -14.67
C ASN A 136 1.42 2.16 -15.89
N THR A 137 1.73 1.48 -16.99
CA THR A 137 2.15 2.13 -18.24
C THR A 137 1.20 3.22 -18.73
N ALA A 138 -0.11 3.08 -18.50
CA ALA A 138 -1.09 4.11 -18.84
C ALA A 138 -0.97 5.37 -17.97
N GLY A 139 -0.60 5.23 -16.68
CA GLY A 139 -0.33 6.35 -15.78
C GLY A 139 0.96 7.12 -16.11
N TRP A 140 1.80 6.57 -16.99
CA TRP A 140 3.07 7.14 -17.41
C TRP A 140 3.12 7.57 -18.87
N ALA A 141 2.06 7.33 -19.63
CA ALA A 141 1.92 7.82 -20.99
C ALA A 141 1.78 9.36 -20.98
N ASP A 142 2.34 10.02 -21.99
CA ASP A 142 2.08 11.44 -22.21
C ASP A 142 0.61 11.63 -22.62
N ALA A 143 -0.01 12.68 -22.08
CA ALA A 143 -1.42 13.04 -22.33
C ALA A 143 -1.65 13.62 -23.73
#